data_AF-A0A5C3P0Q5-F1
#
_entry.id   AF-A0A5C3P0Q5-F1
#
_cell.length_a   1.000
_cell.length_b   1.000
_cell.length_c   1.000
_cell.angle_alpha   90.00
_cell.angle_beta   90.00
_cell.angle_gamma   90.00
#
_symmetry.space_group_name_H-M   'P 1'
#
loop_
_entity.id
_entity.type
_entity.pdbx_description
1 polymer ?
#
loop_
_entity_poly.entity_id
_entity_poly.type
_entity_poly.pdbx_seq_one_letter_code
_entity_poly.pdbx_strand_id
1 'polypeptide(L)'
;PRIFTDPSSFWSERWLLAAGDPSLPPSDSATRGFDRATLVHNETGFLPFSHGPMNCVGKTLAMQEMRMVVCALLQRFRVRASESLDSGNFE
;
A
#
# COMPACT_ATOMS: atom_id res chain seq x y z
N PRO A 1 7.99 2.29 15.74
CA PRO A 1 8.76 2.20 14.49
C PRO A 1 9.04 3.61 13.94
N ARG A 2 10.09 3.83 13.13
CA ARG A 2 10.51 5.19 12.71
C ARG A 2 9.87 5.69 11.41
N ILE A 3 9.45 4.78 10.52
CA ILE A 3 9.01 5.13 9.15
C ILE A 3 7.54 4.76 8.93
N PHE A 4 7.13 3.51 9.22
CA PHE A 4 5.75 3.06 9.07
C PHE A 4 5.26 2.39 10.35
N THR A 5 4.04 2.71 10.79
CA THR A 5 3.35 1.95 11.83
C THR A 5 3.00 0.55 11.32
N ASP A 6 3.30 -0.51 12.06
CA ASP A 6 3.04 -1.90 11.61
C ASP A 6 3.56 -2.16 10.17
N PRO A 7 4.88 -2.15 9.97
CA PRO A 7 5.49 -2.26 8.64
C PRO A 7 5.35 -3.65 8.00
N SER A 8 5.11 -4.68 8.81
CA SER A 8 4.94 -6.07 8.36
C SER A 8 3.52 -6.36 7.85
N SER A 9 2.51 -5.59 8.26
CA SER A 9 1.15 -5.77 7.75
C SER A 9 0.97 -5.08 6.40
N PHE A 10 0.31 -5.79 5.47
CA PHE A 10 -0.29 -5.16 4.30
C PHE A 10 -1.46 -4.25 4.74
N TRP A 11 -1.29 -2.94 4.60
CA TRP A 11 -2.29 -1.93 4.96
C TRP A 11 -2.23 -0.76 3.97
N SER A 12 -3.02 -0.86 2.90
CA SER A 12 -3.12 0.14 1.82
C SER A 12 -3.61 1.49 2.31
N GLU A 13 -4.63 1.48 3.17
CA GLU A 13 -5.36 2.66 3.64
C GLU A 13 -4.47 3.67 4.35
N ARG A 14 -3.35 3.20 4.91
CA ARG A 14 -2.27 4.04 5.46
C ARG A 14 -1.89 5.20 4.55
N TRP A 15 -1.79 4.97 3.24
CA TRP A 15 -1.39 5.99 2.26
C TRP A 15 -2.49 7.04 2.06
N LEU A 16 -3.76 6.64 2.10
CA LEU A 16 -4.89 7.55 2.02
C LEU A 16 -5.03 8.39 3.29
N LEU A 17 -4.85 7.74 4.45
CA LEU A 17 -4.85 8.42 5.75
C LEU A 17 -3.70 9.42 5.87
N ALA A 18 -2.50 9.07 5.40
CA ALA A 18 -1.36 9.98 5.38
C ALA A 18 -1.60 11.19 4.46
N ALA A 19 -2.18 10.96 3.28
CA ALA A 19 -2.55 12.02 2.33
C ALA A 19 -3.61 13.00 2.89
N GLY A 20 -4.28 12.64 3.99
CA GLY A 20 -5.28 13.49 4.62
C GLY A 20 -6.56 13.61 3.81
N ASP A 21 -6.93 12.55 3.09
CA ASP A 21 -8.13 12.52 2.26
C ASP A 21 -9.38 12.80 3.12
N PRO A 22 -10.11 13.90 2.88
CA PRO A 22 -11.29 14.28 3.66
C PRO A 22 -12.50 13.38 3.44
N SER A 23 -12.46 12.48 2.44
CA SER A 23 -13.55 11.54 2.15
C SER A 23 -13.54 10.29 3.06
N LEU A 24 -12.46 10.05 3.79
CA LEU A 24 -12.37 8.95 4.76
C LEU A 24 -13.05 9.34 6.09
N PRO A 25 -14.16 8.69 6.48
CA PRO A 25 -14.76 8.97 7.78
C PRO A 25 -13.84 8.43 8.89
N PRO A 26 -13.76 9.13 10.05
CA PRO A 26 -12.89 8.74 11.16
C PRO A 26 -13.20 7.35 11.77
N SER A 27 -14.32 6.73 11.39
CA SER A 27 -14.83 5.46 11.91
C SER A 27 -14.95 4.36 10.84
N ASP A 28 -14.37 4.52 9.65
CA ASP A 28 -14.36 3.41 8.69
C ASP A 28 -13.54 2.24 9.26
N SER A 29 -14.04 1.01 9.14
CA SER A 29 -13.30 -0.23 9.40
C SER A 29 -11.90 -0.26 8.74
N ALA A 30 -11.72 0.48 7.64
CA ALA A 30 -10.46 0.74 6.95
C ALA A 30 -9.38 1.37 7.85
N THR A 31 -9.77 2.18 8.85
CA THR A 31 -8.83 2.75 9.82
C THR A 31 -8.40 1.75 10.89
N ARG A 32 -9.01 0.56 11.01
CA ARG A 32 -8.72 -0.40 12.09
C ARG A 32 -8.74 0.24 13.50
N GLY A 33 -9.56 1.27 13.71
CA GLY A 33 -9.58 2.02 14.98
C GLY A 33 -8.33 2.88 15.23
N PHE A 34 -7.57 3.21 14.19
CA PHE A 34 -6.38 4.07 14.29
C PHE A 34 -6.72 5.53 14.58
N ASP A 35 -5.93 6.12 15.47
CA ASP A 35 -5.88 7.57 15.68
C ASP A 35 -4.85 8.21 14.74
N ARG A 36 -5.28 9.18 13.93
CA ARG A 36 -4.42 9.98 13.03
C ARG A 36 -3.27 10.64 13.79
N ALA A 37 -3.46 11.03 15.05
CA ALA A 37 -2.41 11.63 15.87
C ALA A 37 -1.25 10.66 16.18
N THR A 38 -1.48 9.35 16.05
CA THR A 38 -0.50 8.30 16.36
C THR A 38 0.10 7.63 15.12
N LEU A 39 -0.36 7.99 13.91
CA LEU A 39 0.12 7.40 12.66
C LEU A 39 1.55 7.87 12.35
N VAL A 40 2.49 6.93 12.35
CA VAL A 40 3.83 7.14 11.81
C VAL A 40 3.82 6.71 10.35
N HIS A 41 3.87 7.69 9.44
CA HIS A 41 3.98 7.47 8.00
C HIS A 41 4.96 8.48 7.39
N ASN A 42 6.20 8.06 7.23
CA ASN A 42 7.24 8.87 6.60
C ASN A 42 7.54 8.34 5.19
N GLU A 43 6.96 8.99 4.19
CA GLU A 43 7.11 8.60 2.78
C GLU A 43 8.56 8.65 2.28
N THR A 44 9.44 9.42 2.93
CA THR A 44 10.85 9.49 2.53
C THR A 44 11.58 8.15 2.68
N GLY A 45 11.07 7.25 3.53
CA GLY A 45 11.59 5.89 3.65
C GLY A 45 11.07 4.92 2.59
N PHE A 46 10.11 5.33 1.75
CA PHE A 46 9.59 4.50 0.66
C PHE A 46 10.33 4.75 -0.65
N LEU A 47 11.39 3.98 -0.89
CA LEU A 47 12.29 4.13 -2.03
C LEU A 47 12.35 2.88 -2.94
N PRO A 48 11.21 2.34 -3.43
CA PRO A 48 11.17 1.08 -4.19
C PRO A 48 11.88 1.14 -5.56
N PHE A 49 12.12 2.35 -6.06
CA PHE A 49 12.82 2.61 -7.33
C PHE A 49 14.09 3.45 -7.12
N SER A 50 14.63 3.45 -5.89
CA SER A 50 15.71 4.32 -5.44
C SER A 50 15.41 5.82 -5.63
N HIS A 51 16.38 6.68 -5.33
CA HIS A 51 16.30 8.13 -5.51
C HIS A 51 17.68 8.69 -5.92
N GLY A 52 17.69 9.88 -6.52
CA GLY A 52 18.91 10.54 -7.00
C GLY A 52 19.35 10.07 -8.39
N PRO A 53 20.61 10.34 -8.78
CA PRO A 53 21.14 10.03 -10.12
C PRO A 53 21.12 8.54 -10.48
N MET A 54 21.08 7.66 -9.48
CA MET A 54 21.02 6.21 -9.63
C MET A 54 19.60 5.65 -9.40
N ASN A 55 18.56 6.46 -9.62
CA ASN A 55 17.19 5.96 -9.58
C ASN A 55 16.89 5.04 -10.77
N CYS A 56 15.85 4.22 -10.64
CA CYS A 56 15.42 3.36 -11.74
C CYS A 56 14.79 4.20 -12.86
N VAL A 57 15.43 4.22 -14.03
CA VAL A 57 14.90 4.85 -15.26
C VAL A 57 13.55 4.27 -15.69
N GLY A 58 13.31 3.00 -15.36
CA GLY A 58 12.07 2.28 -15.67
C GLY A 58 10.90 2.59 -14.74
N LYS A 59 11.05 3.45 -13.72
CA LYS A 59 9.99 3.73 -12.72
C LYS A 59 8.64 4.06 -13.37
N THR A 60 8.64 4.95 -14.36
CA THR A 60 7.40 5.38 -15.04
C THR A 60 6.73 4.24 -15.79
N LEU A 61 7.52 3.46 -16.53
CA LEU A 61 7.01 2.29 -17.27
C LEU A 61 6.46 1.23 -16.31
N ALA A 62 7.22 0.88 -15.27
CA ALA A 62 6.80 -0.11 -14.28
C ALA A 62 5.49 0.30 -13.60
N MET A 63 5.34 1.57 -13.20
CA MET A 63 4.09 2.06 -12.61
C MET A 63 2.91 2.00 -13.58
N GLN A 64 3.14 2.29 -14.86
CA GLN A 64 2.12 2.20 -15.89
C GLN A 64 1.68 0.74 -16.11
N GLU A 65 2.63 -0.18 -16.27
CA GLU A 65 2.38 -1.60 -16.47
C GLU A 65 1.66 -2.23 -15.27
N MET A 66 2.13 -1.97 -14.04
CA MET A 66 1.47 -2.46 -12.82
C MET A 66 0.02 -2.02 -12.75
N ARG A 67 -0.27 -0.74 -13.05
CA ARG A 67 -1.65 -0.23 -13.07
C ARG A 67 -2.50 -0.89 -14.15
N MET A 68 -1.95 -1.03 -15.37
CA MET A 68 -2.67 -1.66 -16.48
C MET A 68 -3.03 -3.12 -16.14
N VAL A 69 -2.07 -3.89 -15.62
CA VAL A 69 -2.28 -5.28 -15.23
C VAL A 69 -3.29 -5.40 -14.10
N VAL A 70 -3.15 -4.61 -13.02
CA VAL A 70 -4.08 -4.64 -11.88
C VAL A 70 -5.50 -4.27 -12.33
N CYS A 71 -5.67 -3.21 -13.12
CA CYS A 71 -6.98 -2.84 -13.67
C CYS A 71 -7.57 -3.94 -14.55
N ALA A 72 -6.78 -4.54 -15.44
CA ALA A 72 -7.24 -5.62 -16.30
C ALA A 72 -7.67 -6.86 -15.49
N LEU A 73 -6.94 -7.19 -14.43
CA LEU A 73 -7.28 -8.28 -13.52
C LEU A 73 -8.59 -7.99 -12.78
N LEU A 74 -8.73 -6.82 -12.17
CA LEU A 74 -9.92 -6.44 -11.40
C LEU A 74 -11.18 -6.32 -12.25
N GLN A 75 -11.05 -5.92 -13.53
CA GLN A 75 -12.20 -5.81 -14.43
C GLN A 75 -12.70 -7.17 -14.95
N ARG A 76 -11.82 -8.18 -15.04
CA ARG A 76 -12.12 -9.45 -15.73
C ARG A 76 -12.24 -10.65 -14.79
N PHE A 77 -11.70 -10.55 -13.59
CA PHE A 77 -11.59 -11.69 -12.67
C PHE A 77 -12.01 -11.32 -11.25
N ARG A 78 -12.46 -12.33 -10.49
CA ARG A 78 -12.55 -12.27 -9.03
C ARG A 78 -11.48 -13.19 -8.47
N VAL A 79 -10.50 -12.60 -7.78
CA VAL A 79 -9.35 -13.32 -7.23
C VAL A 79 -9.61 -13.71 -5.79
N ARG A 80 -9.26 -14.94 -5.42
CA ARG A 80 -9.26 -15.44 -4.04
C ARG A 80 -8.00 -16.26 -3.82
N ALA A 81 -7.52 -16.31 -2.57
CA ALA A 81 -6.47 -17.25 -2.20
C ALA A 81 -6.98 -18.69 -2.39
N SER A 82 -6.08 -19.59 -2.81
CA SER A 82 -6.37 -21.02 -2.85
C SER A 82 -6.60 -21.52 -1.43
N GLU A 83 -7.49 -22.50 -1.25
CA GLU A 83 -7.75 -23.14 0.04
C GLU A 83 -6.50 -23.80 0.63
N SER A 84 -5.55 -24.18 -0.22
CA SER A 84 -4.27 -24.77 0.17
C SER A 84 -3.21 -23.75 0.60
N LEU A 85 -3.49 -22.46 0.48
CA LEU A 85 -2.56 -21.39 0.83
C LEU A 85 -2.98 -20.83 2.19
N ASP A 86 -2.34 -21.33 3.25
CA ASP A 86 -2.60 -20.87 4.61
C ASP A 86 -2.42 -19.35 4.70
N SER A 87 -3.48 -18.66 5.16
CA SER A 87 -3.55 -17.20 5.22
C SER A 87 -2.58 -16.58 6.24
N GLY A 88 -1.79 -17.40 6.93
CA GLY A 88 -0.88 -17.01 8.00
C GLY A 88 0.61 -17.13 7.69
N ASN A 89 1.00 -17.65 6.51
CA ASN A 89 2.40 -17.97 6.22
C ASN A 89 2.89 -17.25 4.95
N PHE A 90 3.00 -15.93 5.03
CA PHE A 90 3.74 -15.12 4.06
C PHE A 90 4.87 -14.45 4.81
N GLU A 91 5.98 -15.18 4.96
CA GLU A 91 7.25 -14.67 5.46
C GLU A 91 8.11 -14.16 4.30
#